data_AF-A0A3N8KWT5-F1
#
_entry.id   AF-A0A3N8KWT5-F1
#
_cell.length_a   1.000
_cell.length_b   1.000
_cell.length_c   1.000
_cell.angle_alpha   90.00
_cell.angle_beta   90.00
_cell.angle_gamma   90.00
#
_symmetry.space_group_name_H-M   'P 1'
#
loop_
_entity.id
_entity.type
_entity.pdbx_description
1 polymer ?
#
loop_
_entity_poly.entity_id
_entity_poly.type
_entity_poly.pdbx_seq_one_letter_code
_entity_poly.pdbx_strand_id
1 'polypeptide(L)'
;MGMHRGTAPHPLSNMTTYSAPLRDIQFVLHELLDVHAVLPRIEGFERDTTDQILDAAGEFASDVIAPLNGTGDRQGCTMVEPGVVRTPEGFKEAHAAHTESVCGGDSGFRALRCSSI
;
A
#
# COMPACT_ATOMS: atom_id res chain seq x y z
N MET A 1 -38.28 -31.67 6.52
CA MET A 1 -37.80 -31.82 5.14
C MET A 1 -37.19 -30.48 4.71
N GLY A 2 -35.91 -30.26 5.03
CA GLY A 2 -35.24 -28.97 4.90
C GLY A 2 -34.72 -28.72 3.49
N MET A 3 -35.04 -27.57 2.92
CA MET A 3 -34.40 -27.06 1.71
C MET A 3 -33.29 -26.10 2.11
N HIS A 4 -32.10 -26.65 2.39
CA HIS A 4 -30.88 -25.86 2.42
C HIS A 4 -30.57 -25.42 0.99
N ARG A 5 -30.77 -24.14 0.69
CA ARG A 5 -30.24 -23.51 -0.51
C ARG A 5 -28.73 -23.50 -0.40
N GLY A 6 -28.07 -24.44 -1.08
CA GLY A 6 -26.64 -24.37 -1.31
C GLY A 6 -26.34 -23.13 -2.15
N THR A 7 -25.77 -22.11 -1.51
CA THR A 7 -25.14 -21.02 -2.24
C THR A 7 -23.91 -21.61 -2.93
N ALA A 8 -23.93 -21.66 -4.25
CA ALA A 8 -22.74 -21.95 -5.03
C ALA A 8 -21.60 -21.02 -4.60
N PRO A 9 -20.35 -21.49 -4.51
CA PRO A 9 -19.22 -20.61 -4.26
C PRO A 9 -19.20 -19.55 -5.36
N HIS A 10 -19.29 -18.27 -4.97
CA HIS A 10 -19.04 -17.16 -5.87
C HIS A 10 -17.61 -17.30 -6.42
N PRO A 11 -17.40 -17.24 -7.74
CA PRO A 11 -16.07 -17.30 -8.32
C PRO A 11 -15.38 -15.94 -8.10
N LEU A 12 -14.91 -15.71 -6.87
CA LEU A 12 -13.97 -14.62 -6.54
C LEU A 12 -12.68 -15.21 -5.96
N SER A 13 -12.20 -16.31 -6.55
CA SER A 13 -10.83 -16.81 -6.36
C SER A 13 -9.88 -16.22 -7.42
N ASN A 14 -10.11 -14.98 -7.85
CA ASN A 14 -9.19 -14.29 -8.74
C ASN A 14 -8.51 -13.19 -7.93
N MET A 15 -7.18 -13.29 -7.82
CA MET A 15 -6.31 -12.23 -7.30
C MET A 15 -6.82 -10.87 -7.76
N THR A 16 -7.19 -10.01 -6.81
CA THR A 16 -7.48 -8.60 -7.12
C THR A 16 -6.19 -8.00 -7.66
N THR A 17 -6.08 -7.93 -8.99
CA THR A 17 -4.92 -7.36 -9.66
C THR A 17 -5.06 -5.85 -9.55
N TYR A 18 -4.36 -5.26 -8.60
CA TYR A 18 -4.16 -3.82 -8.58
C TYR A 18 -3.00 -3.49 -9.52
N SER A 19 -3.18 -2.47 -10.36
CA SER A 19 -2.11 -1.92 -11.20
C SER A 19 -2.04 -0.44 -10.90
N ALA A 20 -0.90 0.01 -10.36
CA ALA A 20 -0.69 1.42 -10.07
C ALA A 20 -0.75 2.25 -11.36
N PRO A 21 -1.53 3.36 -11.41
CA PRO A 21 -1.65 4.21 -12.59
C PRO A 21 -0.47 5.19 -12.68
N LEU A 22 0.76 4.65 -12.76
CA LEU A 22 2.01 5.43 -12.66
C LEU A 22 2.09 6.56 -13.70
N ARG A 23 1.65 6.28 -14.94
CA ARG A 23 1.65 7.28 -16.02
C ARG A 23 0.81 8.51 -15.68
N ASP A 24 -0.36 8.29 -15.09
CA ASP A 24 -1.30 9.36 -14.75
C ASP A 24 -0.78 10.18 -13.55
N ILE A 25 -0.19 9.49 -12.56
CA ILE A 25 0.45 10.16 -11.41
C ILE A 25 1.62 11.03 -11.89
N GLN A 26 2.48 10.49 -12.75
CA GLN A 26 3.60 11.21 -13.35
C GLN A 26 3.14 12.39 -14.22
N PHE A 27 2.04 12.25 -14.97
CA PHE A 27 1.43 13.36 -15.70
C PHE A 27 1.06 14.50 -14.76
N VAL A 28 0.35 14.18 -13.67
CA VAL A 28 -0.08 15.20 -12.69
C VAL A 28 1.12 15.90 -12.07
N LEU A 29 2.15 15.16 -11.64
CA LEU A 29 3.31 15.74 -10.97
C LEU A 29 4.19 16.58 -11.91
N HIS A 30 4.50 16.04 -13.09
CA HIS A 30 5.53 16.62 -13.97
C HIS A 30 4.98 17.53 -15.06
N GLU A 31 3.80 17.23 -15.59
CA GLU A 31 3.25 17.95 -16.76
C GLU A 31 2.17 18.94 -16.37
N LEU A 32 1.29 18.57 -15.43
CA LEU A 32 0.19 19.44 -14.99
C LEU A 32 0.64 20.45 -13.92
N LEU A 33 1.34 19.97 -12.89
CA LEU A 33 1.74 20.80 -11.75
C LEU A 33 3.16 21.34 -11.87
N ASP A 34 4.04 20.66 -12.63
CA ASP A 34 5.48 20.93 -12.69
C ASP A 34 6.07 21.16 -11.29
N VAL A 35 5.91 20.14 -10.42
CA VAL A 35 6.21 20.25 -8.99
C VAL A 35 7.65 20.66 -8.69
N HIS A 36 8.58 20.31 -9.58
CA HIS A 36 10.01 20.64 -9.44
C HIS A 36 10.31 22.11 -9.77
N ALA A 37 9.45 22.79 -10.54
CA ALA A 37 9.56 24.22 -10.80
C ALA A 37 8.86 25.08 -9.74
N VAL A 38 7.78 24.57 -9.13
CA VAL A 38 6.96 25.35 -8.19
C VAL A 38 7.38 25.21 -6.72
N LEU A 39 8.03 24.11 -6.34
CA LEU A 39 8.48 23.89 -4.98
C LEU A 39 9.90 24.44 -4.75
N PRO A 40 10.22 24.90 -3.52
CA PRO A 40 11.60 25.17 -3.13
C PRO A 40 12.47 23.95 -3.42
N ARG A 41 13.72 24.17 -3.82
CA ARG A 41 14.64 23.05 -4.11
C ARG A 41 14.85 22.22 -2.83
N ILE A 42 14.38 20.98 -2.89
CA ILE A 42 14.59 19.96 -1.87
C ILE A 42 15.65 19.00 -2.42
N GLU A 43 16.73 18.80 -1.69
CA GLU A 43 17.78 17.85 -2.05
C GLU A 43 17.22 16.43 -2.09
N GLY A 44 17.47 15.70 -3.19
CA GLY A 44 16.92 14.35 -3.38
C GLY A 44 15.47 14.30 -3.88
N PHE A 45 14.86 15.45 -4.16
CA PHE A 45 13.51 15.55 -4.75
C PHE A 45 13.57 15.97 -6.23
N GLU A 46 14.38 15.27 -7.00
CA GLU A 46 14.42 15.38 -8.45
C GLU A 46 13.43 14.41 -9.12
N ARG A 47 13.16 14.64 -10.41
CA ARG A 47 12.21 13.85 -11.20
C ARG A 47 12.55 12.37 -11.18
N ASP A 48 13.80 12.01 -11.48
CA ASP A 48 14.26 10.62 -11.52
C ASP A 48 14.07 9.91 -10.17
N THR A 49 14.36 10.60 -9.07
CA THR A 49 14.15 10.06 -7.71
C THR A 49 12.66 9.88 -7.42
N THR A 50 11.84 10.85 -7.79
CA THR A 50 10.39 10.79 -7.61
C THR A 50 9.77 9.64 -8.41
N ASP A 51 10.19 9.46 -9.66
CA ASP A 51 9.74 8.36 -10.51
C ASP A 51 10.13 6.99 -9.92
N GLN A 52 11.35 6.84 -9.41
CA GLN A 52 11.79 5.62 -8.73
C GLN A 52 10.95 5.30 -7.48
N ILE A 53 10.60 6.33 -6.68
CA ILE A 53 9.73 6.15 -5.51
C ILE A 53 8.34 5.67 -5.94
N LEU A 54 7.78 6.27 -7.01
CA LEU A 54 6.47 5.90 -7.51
C LEU A 54 6.46 4.45 -8.02
N ASP A 55 7.50 4.03 -8.74
CA ASP A 55 7.64 2.66 -9.22
C ASP A 55 7.68 1.67 -8.05
N ALA A 56 8.56 1.89 -7.06
CA ALA A 56 8.68 1.03 -5.89
C ALA A 56 7.38 0.99 -5.04
N ALA A 57 6.72 2.13 -4.88
CA ALA A 57 5.44 2.21 -4.19
C ALA A 57 4.33 1.48 -4.96
N GLY A 58 4.34 1.57 -6.30
CA GLY A 58 3.40 0.88 -7.17
C GLY A 58 3.55 -0.64 -7.12
N GLU A 59 4.79 -1.14 -7.14
CA GLU A 59 5.11 -2.56 -6.97
C GLU A 59 4.65 -3.05 -5.58
N PHE A 60 5.02 -2.35 -4.51
CA PHE A 60 4.60 -2.70 -3.16
C PHE A 60 3.07 -2.74 -2.98
N ALA A 61 2.36 -1.74 -3.54
CA ALA A 61 0.91 -1.70 -3.49
C ALA A 61 0.27 -2.88 -4.24
N SER A 62 0.87 -3.28 -5.36
CA SER A 62 0.35 -4.36 -6.23
C SER A 62 0.64 -5.74 -5.66
N ASP A 63 1.85 -5.96 -5.13
CA ASP A 63 2.35 -7.28 -4.78
C ASP A 63 2.18 -7.62 -3.29
N VAL A 64 2.15 -6.62 -2.42
CA VAL A 64 2.04 -6.81 -0.96
C VAL A 64 0.65 -6.41 -0.46
N ILE A 65 0.17 -5.22 -0.81
CA ILE A 65 -1.08 -4.68 -0.24
C ILE A 65 -2.33 -5.25 -0.92
N ALA A 66 -2.39 -5.23 -2.25
CA ALA A 66 -3.58 -5.63 -2.98
C ALA A 66 -4.04 -7.07 -2.71
N PRO A 67 -3.14 -8.08 -2.57
CA PRO A 67 -3.56 -9.45 -2.25
C PRO A 67 -4.25 -9.58 -0.88
N LEU A 68 -3.89 -8.71 0.08
CA LEU A 68 -4.45 -8.72 1.42
C LEU A 68 -5.82 -8.03 1.50
N ASN A 69 -6.24 -7.30 0.48
CA ASN A 69 -7.47 -6.52 0.52
C ASN A 69 -8.71 -7.40 0.75
N GLY A 70 -8.84 -8.47 -0.04
CA GLY A 70 -9.99 -9.36 0.05
C GLY A 70 -10.02 -10.19 1.34
N THR A 71 -8.87 -10.68 1.80
CA THR A 71 -8.79 -11.45 3.05
C THR A 71 -8.97 -10.54 4.27
N GLY A 72 -8.41 -9.34 4.23
CA GLY A 72 -8.54 -8.32 5.26
C GLY A 72 -9.99 -7.93 5.53
N ASP A 73 -10.75 -7.66 4.47
CA ASP A 73 -12.18 -7.31 4.57
C ASP A 73 -13.02 -8.46 5.15
N ARG A 74 -12.77 -9.69 4.70
CA ARG A 74 -13.50 -10.88 5.19
C ARG A 74 -13.20 -11.23 6.64
N GLN A 75 -11.94 -11.07 7.07
CA GLN A 75 -11.53 -11.41 8.43
C GLN A 75 -11.90 -10.30 9.42
N GLY A 76 -11.70 -9.04 9.04
CA GLY A 76 -11.89 -7.87 9.90
C GLY A 76 -10.97 -7.84 11.11
N CYS A 77 -11.06 -6.75 11.89
CA CYS A 77 -10.38 -6.66 13.18
C CYS A 77 -11.26 -7.25 14.28
N THR A 78 -10.64 -7.95 15.24
CA THR A 78 -11.33 -8.50 16.40
C THR A 78 -10.69 -7.98 17.68
N MET A 79 -11.50 -7.46 18.60
CA MET A 79 -11.05 -7.18 19.97
C MET A 79 -10.94 -8.50 20.73
N VAL A 80 -9.72 -8.87 21.11
CA VAL A 80 -9.45 -10.14 21.82
C VAL A 80 -9.53 -9.97 23.34
N GLU A 81 -9.21 -8.77 23.84
CA GLU A 81 -9.31 -8.37 25.25
C GLU A 81 -9.69 -6.88 25.32
N PRO A 82 -10.20 -6.34 26.45
CA PRO A 82 -10.46 -4.92 26.58
C PRO A 82 -9.21 -4.08 26.25
N GLY A 83 -9.26 -3.34 25.14
CA GLY A 83 -8.15 -2.51 24.66
C GLY A 83 -7.12 -3.23 23.79
N VAL A 84 -7.27 -4.54 23.53
CA VAL A 84 -6.35 -5.31 22.66
C VAL A 84 -7.08 -5.75 21.39
N VAL A 85 -6.63 -5.25 20.25
CA VAL A 85 -7.21 -5.56 18.93
C VAL A 85 -6.23 -6.40 18.12
N ARG A 86 -6.74 -7.46 17.51
CA ARG A 86 -6.01 -8.27 16.53
C ARG A 86 -6.46 -7.91 15.12
N THR A 87 -5.49 -7.61 14.27
CA THR A 87 -5.68 -7.34 12.84
C THR A 87 -5.83 -8.64 12.04
N PRO A 88 -6.38 -8.58 10.82
CA PRO A 88 -6.33 -9.69 9.88
C PRO A 88 -4.91 -10.22 9.65
N GLU A 89 -4.84 -11.46 9.21
CA GLU A 89 -3.61 -12.13 8.81
C GLU A 89 -2.90 -11.38 7.68
N GLY A 90 -1.58 -11.31 7.75
CA GLY A 90 -0.73 -10.65 6.75
C GLY A 90 -0.56 -9.14 6.93
N PHE A 91 -1.47 -8.46 7.65
CA PHE A 91 -1.39 -7.00 7.82
C PHE A 91 -0.21 -6.58 8.70
N LYS A 92 0.15 -7.37 9.71
CA LYS A 92 1.30 -7.08 10.57
C LYS A 92 2.61 -7.19 9.79
N GLU A 93 2.72 -8.22 8.96
CA GLU A 93 3.87 -8.48 8.11
C GLU A 93 3.99 -7.42 7.01
N ALA A 94 2.88 -7.06 6.35
CA ALA A 94 2.84 -5.97 5.37
C ALA A 94 3.22 -4.61 6.00
N HIS A 95 2.76 -4.32 7.21
CA HIS A 95 3.16 -3.11 7.94
C HIS A 95 4.66 -3.11 8.28
N ALA A 96 5.20 -4.25 8.69
CA ALA A 96 6.63 -4.39 8.95
C ALA A 96 7.44 -4.15 7.66
N ALA A 97 7.05 -4.76 6.55
CA ALA A 97 7.70 -4.57 5.24
C ALA A 97 7.61 -3.12 4.75
N HIS A 98 6.47 -2.45 4.96
CA HIS A 98 6.33 -1.02 4.68
C HIS A 98 7.30 -0.18 5.52
N THR A 99 7.36 -0.47 6.82
CA THR A 99 8.25 0.24 7.74
C THR A 99 9.72 -0.01 7.40
N GLU A 100 10.10 -1.21 6.98
CA GLU A 100 11.46 -1.52 6.57
C GLU A 100 11.85 -0.79 5.29
N SER A 101 10.99 -0.85 4.27
CA SER A 101 11.23 -0.18 2.98
C SER A 101 11.27 1.34 3.07
N VAL A 102 10.43 1.94 3.93
CA VAL A 102 10.31 3.41 4.06
C VAL A 102 11.18 3.97 5.19
N CYS A 103 11.37 3.23 6.29
CA CYS A 103 11.98 3.76 7.52
C CYS A 103 13.22 3.00 7.99
N GLY A 104 13.44 1.76 7.53
CA GLY A 104 14.42 0.82 8.09
C GLY A 104 15.79 0.81 7.42
N GLY A 105 15.98 1.47 6.27
CA GLY A 105 17.20 1.39 5.48
C GLY A 105 17.99 2.69 5.38
N ASP A 106 19.29 2.56 5.11
CA ASP A 106 20.21 3.61 4.64
C ASP A 106 19.82 4.16 3.23
N SER A 107 18.56 3.96 2.80
CA SER A 107 17.99 4.21 1.48
C SER A 107 17.78 5.70 1.16
N GLY A 108 18.43 6.63 1.87
CA GLY A 108 18.35 8.06 1.59
C GLY A 108 17.02 8.75 1.98
N PHE A 109 15.95 8.01 2.28
CA PHE A 109 14.63 8.55 2.67
C PHE A 109 14.52 8.89 4.16
N ARG A 110 15.55 9.54 4.71
CA ARG A 110 15.66 9.89 6.14
C ARG A 110 14.52 10.79 6.64
N ALA A 111 13.78 11.44 5.73
CA ALA A 111 12.65 12.31 6.03
C ALA A 111 11.33 11.58 6.35
N LEU A 112 11.21 10.27 6.06
CA LEU A 112 9.97 9.50 6.19
C LEU A 112 9.95 8.56 7.41
N ARG A 113 10.64 8.91 8.51
CA ARG A 113 10.64 8.04 9.71
C ARG A 113 9.22 7.85 10.26
N CYS A 114 8.79 6.60 10.37
CA CYS A 114 7.53 6.20 11.04
C CYS A 114 7.60 6.36 12.58
N SER A 115 8.64 6.98 13.14
CA SER A 115 8.79 7.19 14.60
C SER A 115 7.83 8.23 15.20
N SER A 116 6.72 8.54 14.53
CA SER A 116 5.74 9.54 14.96
C SER A 116 4.28 9.11 14.72
N ILE A 117 4.04 7.84 14.38
CA ILE A 117 2.70 7.20 14.39
C ILE A 117 2.68 6.14 15.49
#